data_AF-A0A8X7E3M5-F1
#
_entry.id   AF-A0A8X7E3M5-F1
#
_cell.length_a   1.000
_cell.length_b   1.000
_cell.length_c   1.000
_cell.angle_alpha   90.00
_cell.angle_beta   90.00
_cell.angle_gamma   90.00
#
_symmetry.space_group_name_H-M   'P 1'
#
loop_
_entity.id
_entity.type
_entity.pdbx_description
1 polymer ?
#
loop_
_entity_poly.entity_id
_entity_poly.type
_entity_poly.pdbx_seq_one_letter_code
_entity_poly.pdbx_strand_id
1 'polypeptide(L)'
;LGLFIENAGWVDPGFEGTITLELYNANAVPIVLRAGMRICQIVIVKLLSEAEKPYSGKYQGQRSVTESRIYEEIGHGGEAPP
;
A
#
# COMPACT_ATOMS: atom_id res chain seq x y z
N LEU A 1 -7.61 4.22 20.21
CA LEU A 1 -7.19 2.88 19.72
C LEU A 1 -5.73 2.82 19.34
N GLY A 2 -5.10 3.91 18.86
CA GLY A 2 -3.67 3.94 18.50
C GLY A 2 -3.26 2.89 17.48
N LEU A 3 -4.20 2.54 16.60
CA LEU A 3 -3.96 1.79 15.38
C LEU A 3 -3.74 2.80 14.27
N PHE A 4 -2.56 2.80 13.68
CA PHE A 4 -2.15 3.68 12.60
C PHE A 4 -2.20 2.95 11.27
N ILE A 5 -2.55 3.69 10.22
CA ILE A 5 -2.43 3.28 8.81
C ILE A 5 -1.25 4.08 8.26
N GLU A 6 -0.05 3.49 8.28
CA GLU A 6 1.21 4.21 8.02
C GLU A 6 1.34 4.61 6.53
N ASN A 7 0.70 3.88 5.62
CA ASN A 7 0.70 4.17 4.18
C ASN A 7 -0.35 5.23 3.76
N ALA A 8 -0.66 6.20 4.61
CA ALA A 8 -1.57 7.30 4.28
C ALA A 8 -0.96 8.21 3.20
N GLY A 9 -1.14 7.84 1.93
CA GLY A 9 -0.62 8.53 0.77
C GLY A 9 -1.58 8.56 -0.42
N TRP A 10 -1.06 8.93 -1.58
CA TRP A 10 -1.81 8.95 -2.83
C TRP A 10 -1.72 7.59 -3.55
N VAL A 11 -2.83 7.17 -4.15
CA VAL A 11 -2.84 6.08 -5.13
C VAL A 11 -2.65 6.71 -6.50
N ASP A 12 -1.64 6.26 -7.25
CA ASP A 12 -1.31 6.84 -8.54
C ASP A 12 -2.41 6.60 -9.60
N PRO A 13 -2.66 7.58 -10.49
CA PRO A 13 -3.61 7.41 -11.59
C PRO A 13 -3.24 6.22 -12.50
N GLY A 14 -4.20 5.35 -12.78
CA GLY A 14 -3.97 4.13 -13.57
C GLY A 14 -3.63 2.88 -12.74
N PHE A 15 -3.44 3.02 -11.43
CA PHE A 15 -3.29 1.86 -10.56
C PHE A 15 -4.55 0.97 -10.62
N GLU A 16 -4.34 -0.34 -10.77
CA GLU A 16 -5.37 -1.37 -10.60
C GLU A 16 -4.86 -2.41 -9.60
N GLY A 17 -5.64 -2.68 -8.55
CA GLY A 17 -5.31 -3.75 -7.60
C GLY A 17 -5.96 -3.58 -6.23
N THR A 18 -5.66 -4.52 -5.34
CA THR A 18 -6.00 -4.45 -3.91
C THR A 18 -4.98 -3.56 -3.21
N ILE A 19 -5.40 -2.58 -2.42
CA ILE A 19 -4.50 -1.72 -1.65
C ILE A 19 -3.93 -2.50 -0.46
N THR A 20 -2.60 -2.58 -0.35
CA THR A 20 -1.93 -3.10 0.85
C THR A 20 -1.96 -2.02 1.93
N LEU A 21 -2.34 -2.38 3.17
CA LEU A 21 -2.38 -1.48 4.30
C LEU A 21 -1.27 -1.81 5.30
N GLU A 22 -0.54 -0.79 5.74
CA GLU A 22 0.50 -0.91 6.75
C GLU A 22 -0.09 -0.54 8.11
N LEU A 23 -0.38 -1.54 8.93
CA LEU A 23 -1.03 -1.38 10.22
C LEU A 23 -0.02 -1.38 11.37
N TYR A 24 -0.01 -0.32 12.18
CA TYR A 24 0.84 -0.25 13.36
C TYR A 24 0.01 -0.02 14.64
N ASN A 25 0.16 -0.92 15.62
CA ASN A 25 -0.44 -0.74 16.95
C ASN A 25 0.58 -0.07 17.88
N ALA A 26 0.40 1.22 18.16
CA ALA A 26 1.28 1.97 19.05
C ALA A 26 0.91 1.82 20.54
N ASN A 27 0.00 0.91 20.89
CA ASN A 27 -0.36 0.62 22.28
C ASN A 27 0.18 -0.73 22.75
N ALA A 28 0.32 -0.86 24.07
CA ALA A 28 0.72 -2.11 24.72
C ALA A 28 -0.40 -3.18 24.75
N VAL A 29 -1.63 -2.82 24.34
CA VAL A 29 -2.80 -3.71 24.38
C VAL A 29 -3.10 -4.23 22.98
N PRO A 30 -3.33 -5.54 22.80
CA PRO A 30 -3.73 -6.10 21.51
C PRO A 30 -5.05 -5.54 20.99
N ILE A 31 -5.15 -5.38 19.67
CA ILE A 31 -6.37 -4.96 18.96
C ILE A 31 -6.86 -6.11 18.09
N VAL A 32 -8.12 -6.50 18.24
CA VAL A 32 -8.72 -7.53 17.40
C VAL A 32 -9.26 -6.89 16.12
N LEU A 33 -8.67 -7.28 14.99
CA LEU A 33 -9.18 -6.95 13.66
C LEU A 33 -9.96 -8.14 13.11
N ARG A 34 -11.10 -7.86 12.48
CA ARG A 34 -11.95 -8.86 11.85
C ARG A 34 -12.12 -8.51 10.38
N ALA A 35 -12.07 -9.53 9.52
CA ALA A 35 -12.38 -9.36 8.11
C ALA A 35 -13.77 -8.71 7.94
N GLY A 36 -13.88 -7.75 7.01
CA GLY A 36 -15.09 -6.97 6.76
C GLY A 36 -15.26 -5.72 7.64
N MET A 37 -14.38 -5.50 8.63
CA MET A 37 -14.36 -4.23 9.36
C MET A 37 -13.93 -3.08 8.44
N ARG A 38 -14.59 -1.93 8.56
CA ARG A 38 -14.10 -0.68 7.94
C ARG A 38 -12.82 -0.25 8.65
N ILE A 39 -11.72 -0.11 7.91
CA ILE A 39 -10.38 0.14 8.47
C ILE A 39 -9.72 1.42 7.92
N CYS A 40 -10.08 1.84 6.70
CA CYS A 40 -9.57 3.05 6.06
C CYS A 40 -10.66 3.66 5.17
N GLN A 41 -10.38 4.84 4.62
CA GLN A 41 -11.23 5.54 3.66
C GLN A 41 -10.43 5.89 2.42
N ILE A 42 -11.11 6.01 1.28
CA ILE A 42 -10.53 6.49 0.02
C ILE A 42 -11.22 7.81 -0.31
N VAL A 43 -10.42 8.83 -0.59
CA VAL A 43 -10.90 10.10 -1.15
C VAL A 43 -10.47 10.15 -2.61
N ILE A 44 -11.45 10.25 -3.52
CA ILE A 44 -11.18 10.37 -4.95
C ILE A 44 -11.04 11.84 -5.30
N VAL A 45 -9.94 12.22 -5.93
CA VAL A 45 -9.68 13.59 -6.40
C VAL A 45 -9.47 13.57 -7.91
N LYS A 46 -10.14 14.47 -8.62
CA LYS A 46 -10.04 14.56 -10.09
C LYS A 46 -8.76 15.29 -10.49
N LEU A 47 -8.01 14.72 -11.43
CA LEU A 47 -6.87 15.39 -12.06
C LEU A 47 -7.34 16.55 -12.95
N LEU A 48 -6.48 17.54 -13.15
CA LEU A 48 -6.74 18.67 -14.06
C LEU A 48 -6.73 18.25 -15.54
N SER A 49 -5.95 17.21 -15.87
CA SER A 49 -5.84 16.61 -17.21
C SER A 49 -5.59 15.11 -17.08
N GLU A 50 -5.62 14.38 -18.20
CA GLU A 50 -5.20 12.98 -18.22
C GLU A 50 -3.74 12.83 -17.76
N ALA A 51 -3.43 11.69 -17.12
CA ALA A 51 -2.08 11.39 -16.69
C ALA A 51 -1.22 11.02 -17.91
N GLU A 52 -0.14 11.77 -18.15
CA GLU A 52 0.80 11.51 -19.26
C GLU A 52 1.46 10.12 -19.16
N LYS A 53 1.74 9.69 -17.92
CA LYS A 53 2.33 8.38 -17.61
C LYS A 53 1.52 7.73 -16.49
N PRO A 54 0.43 7.00 -16.82
CA PRO A 54 -0.32 6.24 -15.84
C PRO A 54 0.57 5.20 -15.14
N TYR A 55 0.18 4.83 -13.94
CA TYR A 55 0.91 3.85 -13.15
C TYR A 55 1.05 2.51 -13.89
N SER A 56 2.28 2.05 -13.97
CA SER A 56 2.69 0.77 -14.56
C SER A 56 3.84 0.16 -13.75
N GLY A 57 3.86 0.45 -12.45
CA GLY A 57 4.93 0.06 -11.54
C GLY A 57 4.80 -1.37 -10.98
N LYS A 58 5.70 -1.69 -10.04
CA LYS A 58 5.91 -3.02 -9.45
C LYS A 58 4.66 -3.69 -8.88
N TYR A 59 3.69 -2.89 -8.45
CA TYR A 59 2.51 -3.35 -7.72
C TYR A 59 1.24 -3.37 -8.58
N GLN A 60 1.36 -3.12 -9.89
CA GLN A 60 0.21 -3.13 -10.80
C GLN A 60 -0.43 -4.52 -10.85
N GLY A 61 -1.75 -4.56 -10.70
CA GLY A 61 -2.56 -5.77 -10.77
C GLY A 61 -2.54 -6.65 -9.50
N GLN A 62 -1.96 -6.19 -8.40
CA GLN A 62 -1.88 -7.00 -7.17
C GLN A 62 -3.27 -7.36 -6.62
N ARG A 63 -3.42 -8.57 -6.09
CA ARG A 63 -4.73 -9.09 -5.63
C ARG A 63 -4.78 -9.44 -4.14
N SER A 64 -3.65 -9.33 -3.44
CA SER A 64 -3.51 -9.66 -2.01
C SER A 64 -2.52 -8.71 -1.35
N VAL A 65 -2.29 -8.89 -0.05
CA VAL A 65 -1.15 -8.30 0.65
C VAL A 65 0.11 -8.70 -0.09
N THR A 66 0.83 -7.71 -0.59
CA THR A 66 2.04 -7.89 -1.40
C THR A 66 3.23 -7.34 -0.64
N GLU A 67 4.28 -8.15 -0.50
CA GLU A 67 5.51 -7.74 0.17
C GLU A 67 6.25 -6.65 -0.60
N SER A 68 7.12 -5.93 0.11
CA SER A 68 7.96 -4.89 -0.51
C SER A 68 8.85 -5.48 -1.60
N ARG A 69 8.88 -4.80 -2.76
CA ARG A 69 9.75 -5.13 -3.90
C ARG A 69 10.90 -4.14 -4.07
N ILE A 70 11.36 -3.53 -2.98
CA ILE A 70 12.45 -2.55 -3.03
C ILE A 70 13.75 -3.15 -3.59
N TYR A 71 13.97 -4.46 -3.40
CA TYR A 71 15.12 -5.19 -3.94
C TYR A 71 15.25 -5.09 -5.47
N GLU A 72 14.15 -4.92 -6.21
CA GLU A 72 14.18 -4.76 -7.68
C GLU A 72 14.81 -3.43 -8.11
N GLU A 73 14.83 -2.42 -7.23
CA GLU A 73 15.47 -1.12 -7.48
C GLU A 73 16.94 -1.08 -7.01
N ILE A 74 17.31 -1.88 -6.01
CA ILE A 74 18.62 -1.79 -5.36
C ILE A 74 19.72 -2.51 -6.17
N GLY A 75 19.37 -3.35 -7.16
CA GLY A 75 20.34 -4.08 -7.98
C GLY A 75 21.00 -5.24 -7.21
N HIS A 76 21.50 -6.24 -7.95
CA HIS A 76 22.08 -7.49 -7.42
C HIS A 76 23.40 -7.26 -6.66
N GLY A 77 23.33 -6.67 -5.45
CA GLY A 77 24.48 -6.42 -4.58
C GLY A 77 24.28 -6.79 -3.11
N GLY A 78 23.11 -7.31 -2.72
CA GLY A 78 22.86 -7.82 -1.38
C GLY A 78 21.98 -9.05 -1.46
N GLU A 79 22.45 -10.15 -0.87
CA GLU A 79 21.66 -11.37 -0.70
C GLU A 79 20.26 -11.04 -0.14
N ALA A 80 19.25 -11.70 -0.69
CA ALA A 80 17.90 -11.63 -0.13
C ALA A 80 17.93 -12.12 1.34
N PRO A 81 17.25 -11.45 2.28
CA PRO A 81 17.07 -12.00 3.61
C PRO A 81 16.23 -13.29 3.53
N PRO A 82 16.44 -14.24 4.46
CA PRO A 82 15.76 -15.54 4.45
C PRO A 82 14.24 -15.45 4.55
#